data_AF-A0A9D1QKY0-F1
#
_entry.id   AF-A0A9D1QKY0-F1
#
_cell.length_a   1.000
_cell.length_b   1.000
_cell.length_c   1.000
_cell.angle_alpha   90.00
_cell.angle_beta   90.00
_cell.angle_gamma   90.00
#
_symmetry.space_group_name_H-M   'P 1'
#
loop_
_entity.id
_entity.type
_entity.pdbx_description
1 polymer ?
#
loop_
_entity_poly.entity_id
_entity_poly.type
_entity_poly.pdbx_seq_one_letter_code
_entity_poly.pdbx_strand_id
1 'polypeptide(L)'
;MKSYVYFPSCNFAAASPQAARRIRAYLSEKMAVAGCCRVDKKPYEAGDTALYVCQACRDTIRDRWGGKLTPENLFVYLLQDEGFSWPDYSGLTVQVQDCWRDREHPEVFDAVRQALLRMHIAVSEMEENREKSVFCGNLHMEPHKRENQALLEKYPGIPLYQMPEEVQTALMREQVEKYTESLIVAACNRCVKGITMGGGKGVHLLELATGTFI
;
A
#
# COMPACT_ATOMS: atom_id res chain seq x y z
N MET A 1 -21.34 -17.37 -9.00
CA MET A 1 -19.97 -17.49 -8.47
C MET A 1 -19.31 -16.13 -8.66
N LYS A 2 -18.74 -15.51 -7.62
CA LYS A 2 -17.97 -14.27 -7.81
C LYS A 2 -16.76 -14.60 -8.69
N SER A 3 -16.58 -13.85 -9.77
CA SER A 3 -15.41 -13.94 -10.63
C SER A 3 -14.40 -12.88 -10.18
N TYR A 4 -13.14 -13.29 -10.04
CA TYR A 4 -12.06 -12.43 -9.55
C TYR A 4 -11.04 -12.16 -10.65
N VAL A 5 -10.45 -10.97 -10.63
CA VAL A 5 -9.31 -10.60 -11.46
C VAL A 5 -8.25 -9.92 -10.60
N TYR A 6 -7.03 -10.44 -10.60
CA TYR A 6 -5.92 -9.85 -9.85
C TYR A 6 -5.20 -8.75 -10.63
N PHE A 7 -5.10 -7.55 -10.04
CA PHE A 7 -4.33 -6.42 -10.55
C PHE A 7 -3.00 -6.29 -9.80
N PRO A 8 -1.87 -6.72 -10.40
CA PRO A 8 -0.61 -6.92 -9.67
C PRO A 8 0.16 -5.66 -9.30
N SER A 9 -0.30 -4.47 -9.76
CA SER A 9 0.39 -3.19 -9.64
C SER A 9 1.78 -3.17 -10.31
N CYS A 10 1.94 -2.32 -11.32
CA CYS A 10 3.24 -2.15 -11.98
C CYS A 10 4.31 -1.57 -11.03
N ASN A 11 3.93 -0.63 -10.16
CA ASN A 11 4.86 0.00 -9.21
C ASN A 11 5.34 -0.98 -8.14
N PHE A 12 4.44 -1.83 -7.63
CA PHE A 12 4.81 -2.85 -6.66
C PHE A 12 5.69 -3.92 -7.30
N ALA A 13 5.34 -4.40 -8.50
CA ALA A 13 6.15 -5.38 -9.21
C ALA A 13 7.58 -4.89 -9.52
N ALA A 14 7.75 -3.58 -9.75
CA ALA A 14 9.06 -2.97 -9.92
C ALA A 14 9.84 -2.85 -8.59
N ALA A 15 9.15 -2.47 -7.49
CA ALA A 15 9.77 -2.28 -6.19
C ALA A 15 10.14 -3.60 -5.48
N SER A 16 9.29 -4.62 -5.60
CA SER A 16 9.43 -5.91 -4.92
C SER A 16 9.21 -7.08 -5.89
N PRO A 17 10.13 -7.32 -6.86
CA PRO A 17 9.91 -8.29 -7.94
C PRO A 17 9.72 -9.73 -7.44
N GLN A 18 10.39 -10.11 -6.36
CA GLN A 18 10.27 -11.46 -5.78
C GLN A 18 8.89 -11.68 -5.18
N ALA A 19 8.41 -10.75 -4.35
CA ALA A 19 7.08 -10.79 -3.76
C ALA A 19 6.00 -10.81 -4.84
N ALA A 20 6.13 -9.94 -5.84
CA ALA A 20 5.21 -9.86 -6.97
C ALA A 20 5.14 -11.15 -7.78
N ARG A 21 6.26 -11.85 -7.98
CA ARG A 21 6.26 -13.17 -8.64
C ARG A 21 5.54 -14.23 -7.80
N ARG A 22 5.82 -14.29 -6.48
CA ARG A 22 5.20 -15.29 -5.59
C ARG A 22 3.68 -15.14 -5.52
N ILE A 23 3.18 -13.93 -5.27
CA ILE A 23 1.73 -13.72 -5.21
C ILE A 23 1.06 -13.93 -6.58
N ARG A 24 1.74 -13.57 -7.68
CA ARG A 24 1.20 -13.77 -9.03
C ARG A 24 1.07 -15.25 -9.34
N ALA A 25 2.09 -16.05 -9.02
CA ALA A 25 2.04 -17.50 -9.22
C ALA A 25 0.86 -18.09 -8.45
N TYR A 26 0.75 -17.76 -7.16
CA TYR A 26 -0.34 -18.20 -6.29
C TYR A 26 -1.74 -17.85 -6.84
N LEU A 27 -1.96 -16.59 -7.22
CA LEU A 27 -3.29 -16.15 -7.69
C LEU A 27 -3.59 -16.61 -9.12
N SER A 28 -2.58 -16.84 -9.97
CA SER A 28 -2.81 -17.26 -11.36
C SER A 28 -3.40 -18.66 -11.50
N GLU A 29 -3.29 -19.48 -10.46
CA GLU A 29 -3.95 -20.80 -10.39
C GLU A 29 -5.45 -20.69 -10.10
N LYS A 30 -5.90 -19.54 -9.56
CA LYS A 30 -7.26 -19.32 -9.06
C LYS A 30 -8.07 -18.35 -9.90
N MET A 31 -7.41 -17.41 -10.56
CA MET A 31 -8.06 -16.29 -11.24
C MET A 31 -7.23 -15.71 -12.38
N ALA A 32 -7.89 -14.94 -13.24
CA ALA A 32 -7.20 -14.19 -14.27
C ALA A 32 -6.32 -13.09 -13.66
N VAL A 33 -5.13 -12.89 -14.25
CA VAL A 33 -4.23 -11.79 -13.85
C VAL A 33 -4.23 -10.69 -14.91
N ALA A 34 -4.53 -9.47 -14.49
CA ALA A 34 -4.49 -8.28 -15.30
C ALA A 34 -3.06 -7.76 -15.52
N GLY A 35 -2.91 -6.85 -16.48
CA GLY A 35 -1.76 -5.99 -16.66
C GLY A 35 -1.89 -4.69 -15.84
N CYS A 36 -1.25 -3.63 -16.33
CA CYS A 36 -1.28 -2.32 -15.68
C CYS A 36 -2.67 -1.69 -15.76
N CYS A 37 -3.25 -1.28 -14.62
CA CYS A 37 -4.59 -0.67 -14.54
C CYS A 37 -4.84 0.49 -15.52
N ARG A 38 -3.80 1.23 -15.93
CA ARG A 38 -3.90 2.39 -16.83
C ARG A 38 -3.93 2.02 -18.32
N VAL A 39 -3.31 0.91 -18.71
CA VAL A 39 -3.09 0.58 -20.14
C VAL A 39 -3.57 -0.81 -20.52
N ASP A 40 -3.98 -1.64 -19.56
CA ASP A 40 -4.55 -2.96 -19.83
C ASP A 40 -5.75 -2.84 -20.78
N LYS A 41 -5.76 -3.62 -21.86
CA LYS A 41 -6.79 -3.57 -22.92
C LYS A 41 -7.80 -4.72 -22.83
N LYS A 42 -7.71 -5.57 -21.82
CA LYS A 42 -8.62 -6.71 -21.66
C LYS A 42 -10.04 -6.20 -21.44
N PRO A 43 -11.03 -6.81 -22.11
CA PRO A 43 -12.41 -6.62 -21.72
C PRO A 43 -12.64 -7.30 -20.37
N TYR A 44 -13.41 -6.66 -19.51
CA TYR A 44 -13.89 -7.23 -18.25
C TYR A 44 -15.42 -7.25 -18.27
N GLU A 45 -15.99 -8.30 -17.69
CA GLU A 45 -17.42 -8.48 -17.60
C GLU A 45 -17.99 -7.69 -16.41
N ALA A 46 -19.27 -7.34 -16.49
CA ALA A 46 -19.94 -6.69 -15.37
C ALA A 46 -20.10 -7.66 -14.20
N GLY A 47 -19.71 -7.23 -13.00
CA GLY A 47 -19.81 -8.03 -11.78
C GLY A 47 -18.53 -8.76 -11.38
N ASP A 48 -17.46 -8.64 -12.17
CA ASP A 48 -16.12 -9.10 -11.78
C ASP A 48 -15.59 -8.27 -10.59
N THR A 49 -14.91 -8.95 -9.66
CA THR A 49 -14.23 -8.31 -8.52
C THR A 49 -12.75 -8.16 -8.84
N ALA A 50 -12.26 -6.92 -8.79
CA ALA A 50 -10.88 -6.58 -9.10
C ALA A 50 -10.04 -6.51 -7.82
N LEU A 51 -9.23 -7.54 -7.59
CA LEU A 51 -8.31 -7.58 -6.46
C LEU A 51 -7.14 -6.62 -6.71
N TYR A 52 -7.05 -5.57 -5.90
CA TYR A 52 -5.97 -4.58 -5.99
C TYR A 52 -5.03 -4.67 -4.80
N VAL A 53 -3.74 -4.43 -5.06
CA VAL A 53 -2.72 -4.22 -4.01
C VAL A 53 -2.26 -2.76 -3.94
N CYS A 54 -2.61 -1.94 -4.93
CA CYS A 54 -2.19 -0.55 -5.03
C CYS A 54 -3.41 0.38 -5.03
N GLN A 55 -3.42 1.36 -4.15
CA GLN A 55 -4.50 2.35 -4.00
C GLN A 55 -4.71 3.14 -5.30
N ALA A 56 -3.64 3.46 -6.03
CA ALA A 56 -3.78 4.10 -7.35
C ALA A 56 -4.43 3.17 -8.39
N CYS A 57 -4.25 1.85 -8.27
CA CYS A 57 -4.98 0.89 -9.10
C CYS A 57 -6.46 0.86 -8.73
N ARG A 58 -6.82 0.84 -7.44
CA ARG A 58 -8.23 0.94 -6.99
C ARG A 58 -8.92 2.13 -7.64
N ASP A 59 -8.34 3.31 -7.52
CA ASP A 59 -8.95 4.54 -8.03
C ASP A 59 -9.10 4.47 -9.57
N THR A 60 -8.06 4.00 -10.27
CA THR A 60 -8.12 3.80 -11.74
C THR A 60 -9.19 2.77 -12.13
N ILE A 61 -9.36 1.69 -11.35
CA ILE A 61 -10.34 0.63 -11.63
C ILE A 61 -11.77 1.17 -11.51
N ARG A 62 -12.05 1.98 -10.48
CA ARG A 62 -13.36 2.62 -10.28
C ARG A 62 -13.76 3.45 -11.49
N ASP A 63 -12.81 4.20 -12.05
CA ASP A 63 -13.10 5.18 -13.09
C ASP A 63 -13.11 4.57 -14.51
N ARG A 64 -12.17 3.66 -14.80
CA ARG A 64 -11.85 3.30 -16.20
C ARG A 64 -12.83 2.32 -16.84
N TRP A 65 -13.43 1.42 -16.07
CA TRP A 65 -14.30 0.36 -16.60
C TRP A 65 -15.79 0.62 -16.35
N GLY A 66 -16.18 1.88 -16.08
CA GLY A 66 -17.59 2.27 -15.99
C GLY A 66 -18.40 1.48 -14.97
N GLY A 67 -17.78 1.14 -13.82
CA GLY A 67 -18.43 0.35 -12.76
C GLY A 67 -18.57 -1.15 -13.03
N LYS A 68 -18.04 -1.68 -14.15
CA LYS A 68 -18.05 -3.13 -14.41
C LYS A 68 -17.28 -3.94 -13.37
N LEU A 69 -16.17 -3.37 -12.89
CA LEU A 69 -15.31 -3.96 -11.88
C LEU A 69 -15.60 -3.38 -10.51
N THR A 70 -15.78 -4.26 -9.52
CA THR A 70 -15.83 -3.87 -8.10
C THR A 70 -14.44 -4.04 -7.48
N PRO A 71 -13.74 -2.98 -7.08
CA PRO A 71 -12.44 -3.12 -6.44
C PRO A 71 -12.56 -3.76 -5.04
N GLU A 72 -11.68 -4.70 -4.75
CA GLU A 72 -11.52 -5.29 -3.41
C GLU A 72 -10.03 -5.36 -3.08
N ASN A 73 -9.67 -5.02 -1.84
CA ASN A 73 -8.27 -5.07 -1.44
C ASN A 73 -7.77 -6.52 -1.37
N LEU A 74 -6.56 -6.76 -1.86
CA LEU A 74 -5.98 -8.10 -1.89
C LEU A 74 -5.94 -8.75 -0.49
N PHE A 75 -5.62 -8.02 0.57
CA PHE A 75 -5.55 -8.61 1.92
C PHE A 75 -6.93 -8.96 2.48
N VAL A 76 -7.97 -8.22 2.12
CA VAL A 76 -9.36 -8.57 2.47
C VAL A 76 -9.71 -9.93 1.88
N TYR A 77 -9.32 -10.18 0.63
CA TYR A 77 -9.48 -11.47 -0.03
C TYR A 77 -8.62 -12.57 0.61
N LEU A 78 -7.31 -12.33 0.78
CA LEU A 78 -6.36 -13.36 1.26
C LEU A 78 -6.68 -13.84 2.68
N LEU A 79 -7.25 -13.00 3.53
CA LEU A 79 -7.66 -13.38 4.88
C LEU A 79 -8.81 -14.41 4.90
N GLN A 80 -9.59 -14.48 3.82
CA GLN A 80 -10.66 -15.44 3.61
C GLN A 80 -10.20 -16.68 2.83
N ASP A 81 -9.02 -16.63 2.22
CA ASP A 81 -8.47 -17.72 1.43
C ASP A 81 -7.73 -18.71 2.34
N GLU A 82 -8.41 -19.78 2.74
CA GLU A 82 -7.84 -20.85 3.58
C GLU A 82 -6.62 -21.53 2.93
N GLY A 83 -6.47 -21.44 1.61
CA GLY A 83 -5.32 -21.98 0.91
C GLY A 83 -4.09 -21.06 0.94
N PHE A 84 -4.16 -19.86 1.53
CA PHE A 84 -3.03 -18.93 1.58
C PHE A 84 -2.20 -19.19 2.83
N SER A 85 -0.95 -19.59 2.63
CA SER A 85 -0.01 -19.85 3.73
C SER A 85 0.70 -18.56 4.14
N TRP A 86 0.43 -18.12 5.36
CA TRP A 86 1.07 -16.95 5.97
C TRP A 86 2.40 -17.36 6.62
N PRO A 87 3.52 -16.67 6.34
CA PRO A 87 4.79 -16.92 7.04
C PRO A 87 4.71 -16.57 8.53
N ASP A 88 5.56 -17.19 9.35
CA ASP A 88 5.67 -16.89 10.78
C ASP A 88 6.84 -15.95 11.05
N TYR A 89 6.54 -14.80 11.67
CA TYR A 89 7.52 -13.80 12.10
C TYR A 89 7.43 -13.54 13.61
N SER A 90 7.12 -14.58 14.40
CA SER A 90 7.03 -14.51 15.87
C SER A 90 8.24 -13.79 16.48
N GLY A 91 7.95 -12.82 17.34
CA GLY A 91 8.96 -11.97 17.99
C GLY A 91 9.31 -10.69 17.22
N LEU A 92 8.78 -10.49 16.02
CA LEU A 92 8.88 -9.23 15.31
C LEU A 92 7.82 -8.23 15.81
N THR A 93 8.25 -7.02 16.14
CA THR A 93 7.39 -5.86 16.35
C THR A 93 7.60 -4.87 15.21
N VAL A 94 6.49 -4.35 14.67
CA VAL A 94 6.51 -3.34 13.60
C VAL A 94 5.59 -2.18 13.95
N GLN A 95 5.85 -1.02 13.36
CA GLN A 95 4.87 0.06 13.35
C GLN A 95 4.12 0.08 12.03
N VAL A 96 2.80 0.28 12.08
CA VAL A 96 1.97 0.38 10.86
C VAL A 96 1.87 1.83 10.42
N GLN A 97 2.06 2.08 9.13
CA GLN A 97 1.71 3.34 8.45
C GLN A 97 0.53 3.09 7.51
N ASP A 98 -0.65 3.54 7.91
CA ASP A 98 -1.84 3.51 7.06
C ASP A 98 -1.76 4.60 5.99
N CYS A 99 -2.27 4.31 4.79
CA CYS A 99 -2.22 5.24 3.66
C CYS A 99 -3.35 6.28 3.76
N TRP A 100 -3.03 7.55 3.50
CA TRP A 100 -4.02 8.64 3.41
C TRP A 100 -5.15 8.35 2.42
N ARG A 101 -4.86 7.62 1.33
CA ARG A 101 -5.87 7.23 0.33
C ARG A 101 -6.86 6.19 0.83
N ASP A 102 -6.59 5.54 1.97
CA ASP A 102 -7.44 4.49 2.54
C ASP A 102 -8.34 5.01 3.67
N ARG A 103 -8.36 6.32 3.96
CA ARG A 103 -9.17 6.91 5.06
C ARG A 103 -10.66 6.61 5.00
N GLU A 104 -11.20 6.32 3.83
CA GLU A 104 -12.60 5.95 3.63
C GLU A 104 -12.78 4.42 3.49
N HIS A 105 -11.75 3.65 3.84
CA HIS A 105 -11.64 2.20 3.61
C HIS A 105 -11.20 1.46 4.90
N PRO A 106 -12.04 1.45 5.95
CA PRO A 106 -11.72 0.77 7.21
C PRO A 106 -11.45 -0.73 7.05
N GLU A 107 -12.04 -1.36 6.03
CA GLU A 107 -11.78 -2.76 5.68
C GLU A 107 -10.30 -3.02 5.34
N VAL A 108 -9.60 -2.03 4.78
CA VAL A 108 -8.18 -2.14 4.46
C VAL A 108 -7.35 -2.07 5.72
N PHE A 109 -7.68 -1.16 6.65
CA PHE A 109 -6.99 -1.02 7.92
C PHE A 109 -7.06 -2.29 8.76
N ASP A 110 -8.25 -2.89 8.83
CA ASP A 110 -8.45 -4.12 9.57
C ASP A 110 -7.75 -5.30 8.87
N ALA A 111 -7.79 -5.37 7.54
CA ALA A 111 -7.10 -6.41 6.79
C ALA A 111 -5.58 -6.36 6.98
N VAL A 112 -4.98 -5.17 7.02
CA VAL A 112 -3.54 -5.00 7.29
C VAL A 112 -3.16 -5.60 8.65
N ARG A 113 -3.92 -5.26 9.69
CA ARG A 113 -3.64 -5.70 11.07
C ARG A 113 -3.89 -7.19 11.24
N GLN A 114 -4.96 -7.71 10.66
CA GLN A 114 -5.25 -9.14 10.69
C GLN A 114 -4.20 -9.95 9.91
N ALA A 115 -3.70 -9.45 8.78
CA ALA A 115 -2.61 -10.08 8.04
C ALA A 115 -1.32 -10.13 8.87
N LEU A 116 -0.98 -9.05 9.57
CA LEU A 116 0.15 -9.02 10.50
C LEU A 116 -0.03 -10.00 11.66
N LEU A 117 -1.24 -10.09 12.22
CA LEU A 117 -1.58 -11.05 13.28
C LEU A 117 -1.47 -12.51 12.79
N ARG A 118 -1.92 -12.82 11.57
CA ARG A 118 -1.77 -14.15 10.94
C ARG A 118 -0.30 -14.57 10.80
N MET A 119 0.60 -13.61 10.73
CA MET A 119 2.04 -13.81 10.67
C MET A 119 2.73 -13.74 12.05
N HIS A 120 1.96 -13.66 13.14
CA HIS A 120 2.46 -13.53 14.53
C HIS A 120 3.33 -12.29 14.78
N ILE A 121 3.06 -11.19 14.06
CA ILE A 121 3.76 -9.92 14.21
C ILE A 121 3.03 -9.03 15.22
N ALA A 122 3.76 -8.49 16.19
CA ALA A 122 3.25 -7.47 17.12
C ALA A 122 3.18 -6.10 16.43
N VAL A 123 2.09 -5.37 16.64
CA VAL A 123 1.85 -4.07 16.01
C VAL A 123 1.92 -2.95 17.04
N SER A 124 2.79 -1.98 16.76
CA SER A 124 2.77 -0.65 17.36
C SER A 124 1.96 0.28 16.47
N GLU A 125 1.06 1.06 17.07
CA GLU A 125 0.22 2.02 16.37
C GLU A 125 0.82 3.42 16.43
N MET A 126 0.39 4.29 15.51
CA MET A 126 0.66 5.73 15.57
C MET A 126 -0.67 6.50 15.62
N GLU A 127 -0.63 7.73 16.17
CA GLU A 127 -1.84 8.54 16.33
C GLU A 127 -2.53 8.86 14.99
N GLU A 128 -1.74 9.07 13.95
CA GLU A 128 -2.19 9.41 12.59
C GLU A 128 -2.45 8.16 11.73
N ASN A 129 -2.89 7.05 12.33
CA ASN A 129 -3.32 5.87 11.57
C ASN A 129 -4.82 5.91 11.23
N ARG A 130 -5.24 4.94 10.43
CA ARG A 130 -6.60 4.75 9.96
C ARG A 130 -7.17 6.02 9.30
N GLU A 131 -8.36 6.45 9.70
CA GLU A 131 -9.06 7.62 9.18
C GLU A 131 -8.32 8.93 9.46
N LYS A 132 -7.33 8.93 10.37
CA LYS A 132 -6.49 10.09 10.68
C LYS A 132 -5.21 10.15 9.84
N SER A 133 -5.01 9.23 8.90
CA SER A 133 -3.79 9.22 8.08
C SER A 133 -3.61 10.50 7.28
N VAL A 134 -2.41 11.06 7.41
CA VAL A 134 -1.96 12.26 6.70
C VAL A 134 -0.83 11.96 5.72
N PHE A 135 -0.53 10.68 5.44
CA PHE A 135 0.65 10.28 4.68
C PHE A 135 0.35 9.29 3.54
N CYS A 136 0.85 9.60 2.35
CA CYS A 136 0.88 8.73 1.16
C CYS A 136 2.21 8.94 0.40
N GLY A 137 3.32 8.93 1.13
CA GLY A 137 4.63 9.33 0.60
C GLY A 137 4.59 10.72 -0.04
N ASN A 138 5.32 10.92 -1.13
CA ASN A 138 5.31 12.18 -1.86
C ASN A 138 4.06 12.41 -2.74
N LEU A 139 2.95 11.66 -2.56
CA LEU A 139 1.66 12.04 -3.15
C LEU A 139 0.84 12.93 -2.22
N HIS A 140 0.96 12.73 -0.90
CA HIS A 140 0.27 13.51 0.12
C HIS A 140 1.02 13.39 1.44
N MET A 141 1.34 14.51 2.08
CA MET A 141 1.92 14.57 3.41
C MET A 141 1.54 15.92 4.04
N GLU A 142 1.05 15.89 5.28
CA GLU A 142 0.70 17.09 6.04
C GLU A 142 1.77 17.33 7.12
N PRO A 143 2.68 18.31 6.95
CA PRO A 143 3.72 18.58 7.94
C PRO A 143 3.18 19.35 9.14
N HIS A 144 3.70 19.02 10.31
CA HIS A 144 3.45 19.69 11.59
C HIS A 144 4.58 20.66 11.95
N LYS A 145 5.83 20.38 11.53
CA LYS A 145 6.96 21.27 11.77
C LYS A 145 6.80 22.57 10.98
N ARG A 146 6.95 23.70 11.68
CA ARG A 146 6.85 25.04 11.06
C ARG A 146 7.82 25.24 9.90
N GLU A 147 9.04 24.72 10.00
CA GLU A 147 10.01 24.79 8.90
C GLU A 147 9.54 24.08 7.62
N ASN A 148 8.85 22.94 7.77
CA ASN A 148 8.36 22.14 6.66
C ASN A 148 7.05 22.69 6.08
N GLN A 149 6.21 23.31 6.92
CA GLN A 149 5.06 24.11 6.46
C GLN A 149 5.53 25.30 5.62
N ALA A 150 6.49 26.08 6.13
CA ALA A 150 7.09 27.19 5.39
C ALA A 150 7.84 26.72 4.13
N LEU A 151 8.37 25.50 4.12
CA LEU A 151 8.98 24.91 2.94
C LEU A 151 7.94 24.60 1.86
N LEU A 152 6.79 24.02 2.21
CA LEU A 152 5.69 23.75 1.29
C LEU A 152 5.10 25.03 0.70
N GLU A 153 4.98 26.10 1.48
CA GLU A 153 4.45 27.40 1.05
C GLU A 153 5.25 28.02 -0.11
N LYS A 154 6.52 27.64 -0.28
CA LYS A 154 7.37 28.09 -1.40
C LYS A 154 6.99 27.45 -2.75
N TYR A 155 6.16 26.41 -2.75
CA TYR A 155 5.77 25.65 -3.94
C TYR A 155 4.24 25.62 -4.12
N PRO A 156 3.57 26.78 -4.22
CA PRO A 156 2.12 26.84 -4.28
C PRO A 156 1.58 26.15 -5.55
N GLY A 157 0.61 25.25 -5.38
CA GLY A 157 -0.03 24.53 -6.49
C GLY A 157 0.84 23.48 -7.17
N ILE A 158 2.09 23.28 -6.72
CA ILE A 158 2.95 22.21 -7.21
C ILE A 158 2.67 20.94 -6.39
N PRO A 159 2.31 19.81 -7.03
CA PRO A 159 2.18 18.55 -6.31
C PRO A 159 3.50 18.10 -5.67
N LEU A 160 3.47 17.51 -4.47
CA LEU A 160 4.68 17.11 -3.73
C LEU A 160 5.67 16.30 -4.59
N TYR A 161 5.17 15.36 -5.39
CA TYR A 161 6.02 14.50 -6.24
C TYR A 161 6.72 15.22 -7.40
N GLN A 162 6.35 16.48 -7.68
CA GLN A 162 6.97 17.35 -8.68
C GLN A 162 7.88 18.41 -8.04
N MET A 163 7.88 18.55 -6.72
CA MET A 163 8.79 19.45 -6.01
C MET A 163 10.24 18.94 -6.09
N PRO A 164 11.26 19.78 -5.82
CA PRO A 164 12.65 19.32 -5.74
C PRO A 164 12.84 18.16 -4.75
N GLU A 165 13.77 17.26 -5.03
CA GLU A 165 13.96 16.04 -4.25
C GLU A 165 14.36 16.33 -2.79
N GLU A 166 15.14 17.39 -2.58
CA GLU A 166 15.51 17.86 -1.25
C GLU A 166 14.30 18.31 -0.42
N VAL A 167 13.29 18.90 -1.06
CA VAL A 167 12.03 19.29 -0.42
C VAL A 167 11.23 18.06 -0.05
N GLN A 168 11.06 17.14 -1.00
CA GLN A 168 10.37 15.88 -0.74
C GLN A 168 11.04 15.13 0.42
N THR A 169 12.36 15.05 0.41
CA THR A 169 13.16 14.37 1.43
C THR A 169 12.99 15.01 2.81
N ALA A 170 13.02 16.35 2.91
CA ALA A 170 12.81 17.05 4.19
C ALA A 170 11.43 16.73 4.81
N LEU A 171 10.39 16.68 3.98
CA LEU A 171 9.04 16.31 4.41
C LEU A 171 8.96 14.84 4.83
N MET A 172 9.54 13.93 4.05
CA MET A 172 9.53 12.51 4.40
C MET A 172 10.32 12.21 5.68
N ARG A 173 11.40 12.96 5.96
CA ARG A 173 12.15 12.85 7.22
C ARG A 173 11.28 13.17 8.43
N GLU A 174 10.44 14.20 8.35
CA GLU A 174 9.51 14.52 9.44
C GLU A 174 8.55 13.38 9.70
N GLN A 175 8.03 12.72 8.66
CA GLN A 175 7.20 11.53 8.88
C GLN A 175 8.00 10.42 9.57
N VAL A 176 9.26 10.20 9.17
CA VAL A 176 10.12 9.17 9.74
C VAL A 176 10.44 9.40 11.22
N GLU A 177 10.60 10.66 11.64
CA GLU A 177 10.85 11.03 13.03
C GLU A 177 9.67 10.72 13.97
N LYS A 178 8.46 10.51 13.44
CA LYS A 178 7.28 10.12 14.23
C LYS A 178 7.32 8.64 14.63
N TYR A 179 8.11 7.82 13.93
CA TYR A 179 8.12 6.38 14.19
C TYR A 179 8.95 6.03 15.42
N THR A 180 8.44 5.09 16.21
CA THR A 180 9.12 4.54 17.40
C THR A 180 9.72 3.18 17.14
N GLU A 181 9.18 2.43 16.17
CA GLU A 181 9.73 1.13 15.78
C GLU A 181 10.74 1.25 14.65
N SER A 182 11.69 0.32 14.63
CA SER A 182 12.74 0.30 13.61
C SER A 182 12.25 -0.11 12.22
N LEU A 183 11.13 -0.85 12.13
CA LEU A 183 10.55 -1.37 10.90
C LEU A 183 9.11 -0.89 10.75
N ILE A 184 8.81 -0.27 9.61
CA ILE A 184 7.52 0.33 9.31
C ILE A 184 6.86 -0.46 8.18
N VAL A 185 5.67 -0.99 8.44
CA VAL A 185 4.87 -1.71 7.46
C VAL A 185 3.85 -0.78 6.83
N ALA A 186 3.76 -0.78 5.50
CA ALA A 186 2.67 -0.15 4.78
C ALA A 186 2.10 -1.08 3.69
N ALA A 187 0.79 -1.01 3.46
CA ALA A 187 0.12 -1.69 2.33
C ALA A 187 0.05 -0.82 1.07
N CYS A 188 0.83 0.26 1.02
CA CYS A 188 0.91 1.17 -0.10
C CYS A 188 2.37 1.33 -0.53
N ASN A 189 2.69 0.95 -1.76
CA ASN A 189 4.04 1.10 -2.32
C ASN A 189 4.54 2.54 -2.32
N ARG A 190 3.63 3.53 -2.38
CA ARG A 190 4.00 4.95 -2.30
C ARG A 190 4.39 5.36 -0.89
N CYS A 191 3.70 4.85 0.13
CA CYS A 191 4.06 5.06 1.53
C CYS A 191 5.45 4.48 1.81
N VAL A 192 5.72 3.24 1.37
CA VAL A 192 7.05 2.61 1.49
C VAL A 192 8.13 3.50 0.86
N LYS A 193 7.91 3.96 -0.37
CA LYS A 193 8.86 4.88 -1.05
C LYS A 193 9.10 6.15 -0.25
N GLY A 194 8.05 6.74 0.32
CA GLY A 194 8.16 7.94 1.16
C GLY A 194 8.98 7.67 2.43
N ILE A 195 8.69 6.58 3.14
CA ILE A 195 9.44 6.17 4.34
C ILE A 195 10.93 6.00 4.01
N THR A 196 11.26 5.26 2.95
CA THR A 196 12.65 5.07 2.52
C THR A 196 13.33 6.37 2.13
N MET A 197 12.63 7.26 1.41
CA MET A 197 13.14 8.58 1.04
C MET A 197 13.44 9.44 2.28
N GLY A 198 12.66 9.32 3.35
CA GLY A 198 12.90 9.98 4.63
C GLY A 198 14.03 9.35 5.47
N GLY A 199 14.63 8.25 5.01
CA GLY A 199 15.66 7.51 5.73
C GLY A 199 15.14 6.43 6.69
N GLY A 200 13.84 6.14 6.68
CA GLY A 200 13.24 5.07 7.47
C GLY A 200 13.33 3.70 6.78
N LYS A 201 13.09 2.63 7.55
CA LYS A 201 13.01 1.25 7.02
C LYS A 201 11.55 0.88 6.77
N GLY A 202 11.07 1.18 5.57
CA GLY A 202 9.74 0.78 5.11
C GLY A 202 9.75 -0.60 4.45
N VAL A 203 8.77 -1.44 4.75
CA VAL A 203 8.51 -2.71 4.05
C VAL A 203 7.05 -2.75 3.59
N HIS A 204 6.82 -3.27 2.38
CA HIS A 204 5.47 -3.48 1.91
C HIS A 204 4.87 -4.73 2.57
N LEU A 205 3.63 -4.67 3.06
CA LEU A 205 2.98 -5.80 3.73
C LEU A 205 3.01 -7.10 2.89
N LEU A 206 2.90 -6.97 1.57
CA LEU A 206 2.93 -8.13 0.67
C LEU A 206 4.31 -8.83 0.60
N GLU A 207 5.40 -8.13 0.94
CA GLU A 207 6.73 -8.75 1.05
C GLU A 207 6.80 -9.67 2.27
N LEU A 208 6.18 -9.27 3.39
CA LEU A 208 6.01 -10.11 4.56
C LEU A 208 5.07 -11.28 4.23
N ALA A 209 3.89 -11.00 3.69
CA ALA A 209 2.89 -12.02 3.39
C ALA A 209 3.37 -13.09 2.39
N THR A 210 4.35 -12.76 1.54
CA THR A 210 4.93 -13.72 0.58
C THR A 210 6.26 -14.30 1.05
N GLY A 211 6.73 -13.99 2.26
CA GLY A 211 7.96 -14.53 2.83
C GLY A 211 9.23 -14.06 2.12
N THR A 212 9.21 -12.87 1.50
CA THR A 212 10.36 -12.31 0.77
C THR A 212 11.03 -11.15 1.50
N PHE A 213 10.52 -10.79 2.68
CA PHE A 213 11.22 -9.90 3.60
C PHE A 213 12.47 -10.63 4.14
N ILE A 214 13.63 -10.00 4.00
CA ILE A 214 14.96 -10.49 4.39
C ILE A 214 15.50 -9.61 5.52
#